data_AF-A0A4Y8C5L1-F1
#
_entry.id   AF-A0A4Y8C5L1-F1
#
_cell.length_a   1.000
_cell.length_b   1.000
_cell.length_c   1.000
_cell.angle_alpha   90.00
_cell.angle_beta   90.00
_cell.angle_gamma   90.00
#
_symmetry.space_group_name_H-M   'P 1'
#
loop_
_entity.id
_entity.type
_entity.pdbx_description
1 polymer ?
#
loop_
_entity_poly.entity_id
_entity_poly.type
_entity_poly.pdbx_seq_one_letter_code
_entity_poly.pdbx_strand_id
1 'polypeptide(L)' 'NNIDIEYAKEKGIIVKNAAGYSTMSVVQHTFAFMFAFLNQIPYYDKWSKEGKWCESPIFTDYSRILNTLSGKKHGIIGLG' A
#
# COMPACT_ATOMS: atom_id res chain seq x y z
N ASN A 1 2.40 -0.66 20.22
CA ASN A 1 2.26 0.79 20.50
C ASN A 1 3.42 1.18 21.39
N ASN A 2 3.97 2.38 21.22
CA ASN A 2 5.34 2.66 21.66
C ASN A 2 5.40 3.33 23.04
N ILE A 3 4.23 3.56 23.64
CA ILE A 3 4.04 4.20 24.94
C ILE A 3 3.47 3.15 25.90
N ASP A 4 4.08 3.03 27.08
CA ASP A 4 3.53 2.25 28.20
C ASP A 4 2.41 3.04 28.87
N ILE A 5 1.17 2.71 28.50
CA ILE A 5 -0.02 3.41 28.96
C ILE A 5 -0.34 3.06 30.42
N GLU A 6 -0.03 1.85 30.87
CA GLU A 6 -0.31 1.40 32.24
C GLU A 6 0.63 2.11 33.22
N TYR A 7 1.93 2.14 32.93
CA TYR A 7 2.88 2.90 33.75
C TYR A 7 2.56 4.40 33.80
N ALA A 8 2.21 5.00 32.66
CA ALA A 8 1.82 6.41 32.62
C ALA A 8 0.61 6.68 33.51
N LYS A 9 -0.39 5.79 33.50
CA LYS A 9 -1.59 5.88 34.34
C LYS A 9 -1.26 5.76 35.83
N GLU A 10 -0.41 4.81 36.23
CA GLU A 10 0.06 4.66 37.63
C GLU A 10 0.77 5.90 38.16
N LYS A 11 1.47 6.62 37.28
CA LYS A 11 2.19 7.86 37.62
C LYS A 11 1.36 9.13 37.46
N GLY A 12 0.07 9.02 37.09
CA GLY A 12 -0.79 10.18 36.85
C GLY A 12 -0.38 11.02 35.64
N ILE A 13 0.35 10.43 34.68
CA ILE A 13 0.80 11.08 33.44
C ILE A 13 -0.28 10.91 32.38
N ILE A 14 -0.81 12.02 31.87
CA ILE A 14 -1.84 12.01 30.83
C ILE A 14 -1.21 11.71 29.46
N VAL A 15 -1.73 10.69 28.78
CA VAL A 15 -1.36 10.34 27.40
C VAL A 15 -2.52 10.67 26.46
N LYS A 16 -2.22 11.27 25.31
CA LYS A 16 -3.20 11.56 24.24
C LYS A 16 -2.61 11.16 22.89
N ASN A 17 -3.48 10.73 21.96
CA ASN A 17 -3.11 10.51 20.56
C ASN A 17 -3.81 11.52 19.65
N ALA A 18 -3.36 11.61 18.40
CA ALA A 18 -4.06 12.31 17.33
C ALA A 18 -4.90 11.29 16.56
N ALA A 19 -6.19 11.22 16.83
CA ALA A 19 -7.12 10.33 16.13
C ALA A 19 -7.64 10.97 14.83
N GLY A 20 -7.89 10.15 13.80
CA GLY A 20 -8.60 10.55 12.58
C GLY A 20 -7.84 11.41 11.57
N TYR A 21 -6.72 12.04 11.94
CA TYR A 21 -5.98 12.95 11.04
C TYR A 21 -5.48 12.29 9.75
N SER A 22 -5.26 10.97 9.75
CA SER A 22 -4.68 10.23 8.63
C SER A 22 -5.65 9.32 7.89
N THR A 23 -6.95 9.29 8.25
CA THR A 23 -7.91 8.32 7.69
C THR A 23 -7.92 8.33 6.16
N MET A 24 -8.04 9.51 5.55
CA MET A 24 -8.05 9.63 4.09
C MET A 24 -6.71 9.23 3.45
N SER A 25 -5.59 9.61 4.08
CA SER A 25 -4.25 9.30 3.56
C SER A 25 -3.97 7.79 3.60
N VAL A 26 -4.33 7.11 4.69
CA VAL A 26 -4.15 5.66 4.84
C VAL A 26 -5.00 4.88 3.83
N VAL A 27 -6.25 5.32 3.59
CA VAL A 27 -7.12 4.71 2.56
C VAL A 27 -6.49 4.87 1.17
N GLN A 28 -6.07 6.09 0.81
CA GLN A 28 -5.41 6.34 -0.47
C GLN A 28 -4.18 5.45 -0.66
N HIS A 29 -3.33 5.34 0.37
CA HIS A 29 -2.12 4.54 0.31
C HIS A 29 -2.40 3.04 0.20
N THR A 30 -3.46 2.57 0.86
CA THR A 30 -3.92 1.17 0.75
C THR A 30 -4.25 0.81 -0.70
N PHE A 31 -4.99 1.66 -1.40
CA PHE A 31 -5.28 1.45 -2.82
C PHE A 31 -4.05 1.64 -3.71
N ALA A 32 -3.19 2.62 -3.41
CA ALA A 32 -1.95 2.82 -4.14
C ALA A 32 -1.09 1.55 -4.15
N PHE A 33 -0.89 0.91 -2.99
CA PHE A 33 -0.16 -0.37 -2.93
C PHE A 33 -0.90 -1.50 -3.62
N MET A 34 -2.22 -1.60 -3.42
CA MET A 34 -3.02 -2.63 -4.08
C MET A 34 -2.84 -2.59 -5.60
N PHE A 35 -2.91 -1.40 -6.21
CA PHE A 35 -2.68 -1.24 -7.65
C PHE A 35 -1.23 -1.46 -8.06
N ALA A 36 -0.26 -1.01 -7.23
CA ALA A 36 1.16 -1.24 -7.50
C ALA A 36 1.48 -2.74 -7.62
N PHE A 37 0.88 -3.58 -6.76
CA PHE A 37 1.07 -5.03 -6.80
C PHE A 37 0.28 -5.70 -7.92
N LEU A 38 -1.00 -5.35 -8.12
CA LEU A 38 -1.82 -5.98 -9.15
C LEU A 38 -1.29 -5.71 -10.56
N ASN A 39 -0.78 -4.50 -10.78
CA ASN A 39 -0.29 -4.06 -12.09
C ASN A 39 1.24 -4.10 -12.23
N GLN A 40 1.95 -4.60 -11.20
CA GLN A 40 3.41 -4.74 -11.21
C GLN A 40 4.13 -3.42 -11.55
N ILE A 41 3.59 -2.29 -11.09
CA ILE A 41 4.01 -0.94 -11.51
C ILE A 41 5.52 -0.71 -11.29
N PRO A 42 6.11 -1.05 -10.12
CA PRO A 42 7.55 -0.83 -9.92
C PRO A 42 8.43 -1.63 -10.88
N TYR A 43 7.97 -2.81 -11.31
CA TYR A 43 8.69 -3.63 -12.28
C TYR A 43 8.72 -2.97 -13.65
N TYR A 44 7.55 -2.57 -14.17
CA TYR A 44 7.46 -1.96 -15.50
C TYR A 44 8.08 -0.56 -15.57
N ASP A 45 8.04 0.20 -14.47
CA ASP A 45 8.77 1.46 -14.35
C ASP A 45 10.28 1.24 -14.54
N LYS A 46 10.85 0.28 -13.79
CA LYS A 46 12.27 -0.08 -13.90
C LYS A 46 12.61 -0.65 -15.29
N TRP A 47 11.81 -1.59 -15.78
CA TRP A 47 12.00 -2.25 -17.08
C TRP A 47 12.04 -1.23 -18.23
N SER A 48 11.14 -0.24 -18.21
CA SER A 48 11.12 0.83 -19.22
C SER A 48 12.33 1.75 -19.10
N LYS A 49 12.71 2.16 -17.88
CA LYS A 49 13.88 3.02 -17.63
C LYS A 49 15.21 2.35 -17.97
N GLU A 50 15.28 1.02 -17.92
CA GLU A 50 16.42 0.24 -18.36
C GLU A 50 16.51 0.07 -19.89
N GLY A 51 15.59 0.69 -20.66
CA GLY A 51 15.60 0.62 -22.13
C GLY A 51 15.06 -0.69 -22.71
N LYS A 52 14.72 -1.66 -21.85
CA LYS A 52 14.28 -3.00 -22.26
C LYS A 52 13.01 -2.99 -23.12
N TRP A 53 12.17 -1.97 -22.99
CA TRP A 53 11.03 -1.80 -23.89
C TRP A 53 11.47 -1.55 -25.34
N CYS A 54 12.43 -0.66 -25.55
CA CYS A 54 12.94 -0.34 -26.87
C CYS A 54 13.69 -1.53 -27.52
N GLU A 55 14.34 -2.35 -26.70
CA GLU A 55 15.07 -3.54 -27.13
C GLU A 55 14.16 -4.77 -27.34
N SER A 56 12.94 -4.73 -26.80
CA SER A 56 12.03 -5.87 -26.83
C SER A 56 11.57 -6.19 -28.25
N PRO A 57 11.57 -7.46 -28.67
CA PRO A 57 11.08 -7.87 -29.99
C PRO A 57 9.55 -7.74 -30.12
N ILE A 58 8.85 -7.54 -29.01
CA ILE A 58 7.40 -7.36 -28.94
C ILE A 58 7.04 -6.14 -28.08
N PHE A 59 5.78 -5.72 -28.17
CA PHE A 59 5.33 -4.46 -27.57
C PHE A 59 5.27 -4.42 -26.03
N THR A 60 5.53 -5.53 -25.33
CA THR A 60 5.49 -5.60 -23.85
C THR A 60 6.25 -6.82 -23.30
N ASP A 61 6.46 -6.86 -22.00
CA ASP A 61 6.94 -8.04 -21.28
C ASP A 61 5.78 -8.82 -20.62
N TYR A 62 5.70 -10.13 -20.90
CA TYR A 62 4.69 -11.06 -20.35
C TYR A 62 5.21 -11.94 -19.21
N SER A 63 6.44 -11.72 -18.74
CA SER A 63 7.03 -12.48 -17.62
C SER A 63 6.34 -12.23 -16.28
N ARG A 64 5.52 -11.17 -16.19
CA ARG A 64 4.75 -10.79 -15.00
C ARG A 64 3.26 -10.95 -15.23
N ILE A 65 2.58 -11.48 -14.22
CA ILE A 65 1.12 -11.62 -14.25
C ILE A 65 0.49 -10.29 -13.80
N LEU A 66 -0.28 -9.69 -14.70
CA LEU A 66 -1.14 -8.56 -14.39
C LEU A 66 -2.50 -9.06 -13.91
N ASN A 67 -3.02 -8.46 -12.85
CA ASN A 67 -4.32 -8.79 -12.27
C ASN A 67 -5.21 -7.54 -12.21
N THR A 68 -6.52 -7.72 -12.20
CA THR A 68 -7.48 -6.63 -12.01
C THR A 68 -8.27 -6.82 -10.71
N LEU A 69 -8.90 -5.74 -10.21
CA LEU A 69 -9.85 -5.86 -9.10
C LEU A 69 -11.21 -6.41 -9.54
N SER A 70 -11.50 -6.43 -10.84
CA SER A 70 -12.81 -6.82 -11.35
C SER A 70 -13.14 -8.27 -10.96
N GLY A 71 -14.34 -8.47 -10.44
CA GLY A 71 -14.81 -9.78 -9.98
C GLY A 71 -14.15 -10.30 -8.70
N LYS A 72 -13.28 -9.53 -8.04
CA LYS A 72 -12.69 -9.90 -6.75
C LYS A 72 -13.54 -9.38 -5.59
N LYS A 73 -13.44 -10.07 -4.45
CA LYS A 73 -14.04 -9.64 -3.18
C LYS A 73 -12.98 -8.94 -2.33
N HIS A 74 -13.28 -7.75 -1.82
CA HIS A 74 -12.39 -7.01 -0.91
C HIS A 74 -12.87 -7.21 0.52
N GLY A 75 -12.07 -7.90 1.32
CA GLY A 75 -12.31 -8.05 2.75
C GLY A 75 -11.76 -6.86 3.52
N ILE A 76 -12.59 -6.24 4.34
CA ILE A 76 -12.19 -5.21 5.30
C ILE A 76 -12.22 -5.85 6.69
N ILE A 77 -11.06 -5.92 7.35
CA ILE A 77 -10.94 -6.47 8.71
C ILE A 77 -10.73 -5.29 9.66
N GLY A 78 -11.76 -5.00 10.46
CA GLY A 78 -11.86 -3.78 11.29
C GLY A 78 -12.55 -2.65 10.54
N LEU A 79 -13.64 -2.11 11.11
CA LEU A 79 -14.51 -1.09 10.48
C LEU A 79 -14.60 0.21 11.29
N GLY A 80 -13.45 0.64 11.82
CA GLY A 80 -13.35 1.84 12.66
C GLY A 80 -13.76 1.63 14.11
#